data_AF-A0ABD0Q8A8-F1
#
_entry.id   AF-A0ABD0Q8A8-F1
#
_cell.length_a   1.000
_cell.length_b   1.000
_cell.length_c   1.000
_cell.angle_alpha   90.00
_cell.angle_beta   90.00
_cell.angle_gamma   90.00
#
_symmetry.space_group_name_H-M   'P 1'
#
loop_
_entity.id
_entity.type
_entity.pdbx_description
1 polymer ?
#
loop_
_entity_poly.entity_id
_entity_poly.type
_entity_poly.pdbx_seq_one_letter_code
_entity_poly.pdbx_strand_id
1 'polypeptide(L)'
;MLKIEPVVFQLCGETPEDLNEARNMINSSIIREHVNIPICDPAIAHFTREDGEMLNAMQRELSVSVRLEKKGQDSVITLEGLKRDVQIADSRIRDMIRKVDRNGNRRNVAILISSMVQWQYQENGWSVSNFDIFTNYELEQAYQNRQPTLRIKINNDEYEADLVYKEATRSQIKIKLNRDL
;
A
#
# COMPACT_ATOMS: atom_id res chain seq x y z
N MET A 1 -8.29 24.92 -17.29
CA MET A 1 -9.22 25.35 -16.22
C MET A 1 -10.56 24.70 -16.53
N LEU A 2 -10.99 23.70 -15.75
CA LEU A 2 -12.32 23.10 -15.90
C LEU A 2 -13.36 24.15 -15.51
N LYS A 3 -14.23 24.52 -16.46
CA LYS A 3 -15.34 25.43 -16.20
C LYS A 3 -16.43 24.60 -15.51
N ILE A 4 -16.53 24.72 -14.19
CA ILE A 4 -17.57 24.04 -13.42
C ILE A 4 -18.87 24.82 -13.66
N GLU A 5 -19.86 24.17 -14.26
CA GLU A 5 -21.20 24.76 -14.35
C GLU A 5 -21.84 24.76 -12.95
N PRO A 6 -22.41 25.89 -12.51
CA PRO A 6 -23.02 25.96 -11.19
C PRO A 6 -24.27 25.09 -11.14
N VAL A 7 -24.44 24.37 -10.03
CA VAL A 7 -25.72 23.72 -9.72
C VAL A 7 -26.71 24.81 -9.33
N VAL A 8 -27.80 24.94 -10.08
CA VAL A 8 -28.84 25.94 -9.84
C VAL A 8 -30.06 25.26 -9.22
N PHE A 9 -30.44 25.71 -8.03
CA PHE A 9 -31.69 25.31 -7.37
C PHE A 9 -32.75 26.40 -7.60
N GLN A 10 -33.89 26.03 -8.16
CA GLN A 10 -35.07 26.90 -8.26
C GLN A 10 -36.07 26.47 -7.19
N LEU A 11 -36.54 27.43 -6.40
CA LEU A 11 -37.48 27.19 -5.30
C LEU A 11 -38.82 27.86 -5.62
N CYS A 12 -39.91 27.11 -5.45
CA CYS A 12 -41.28 27.60 -5.52
C CYS A 12 -42.00 27.21 -4.23
N GLY A 13 -42.75 28.14 -3.65
CA GLY A 13 -43.44 27.97 -2.37
C GLY A 13 -44.61 28.93 -2.24
N GLU A 14 -45.49 28.67 -1.28
CA GLU A 14 -46.71 29.46 -1.07
C GLU A 14 -46.41 30.81 -0.42
N THR A 15 -45.42 30.85 0.48
CA THR A 15 -45.00 32.07 1.18
C THR A 15 -43.49 32.35 1.07
N PRO A 16 -43.05 33.61 1.24
CA PRO A 16 -41.64 33.95 1.37
C PRO A 16 -40.93 33.21 2.52
N GLU A 17 -41.65 32.93 3.61
CA GLU A 17 -41.16 32.20 4.77
C GLU A 17 -40.79 30.75 4.39
N ASP A 18 -41.65 30.06 3.64
CA ASP A 18 -41.39 28.69 3.14
C ASP A 18 -40.13 28.64 2.26
N LEU A 19 -39.98 29.65 1.38
CA LEU A 19 -38.81 29.77 0.50
C LEU A 19 -37.52 29.99 1.31
N ASN A 20 -37.59 30.79 2.37
CA ASN A 20 -36.45 31.06 3.24
C ASN A 20 -36.05 29.82 4.06
N GLU A 21 -37.03 29.09 4.59
CA GLU A 21 -36.77 27.83 5.29
C GLU A 21 -36.12 26.80 4.37
N ALA A 22 -36.69 26.55 3.19
CA ALA A 22 -36.15 25.62 2.20
C ALA A 22 -34.72 25.99 1.78
N ARG A 23 -34.45 27.30 1.56
CA ARG A 23 -33.10 27.80 1.24
C ARG A 23 -32.11 27.51 2.37
N ASN A 24 -32.50 27.75 3.62
CA ASN A 24 -31.66 27.49 4.79
C ASN A 24 -31.39 26.00 4.96
N MET A 25 -32.39 25.15 4.75
CA MET A 25 -32.24 23.70 4.79
C MET A 25 -31.23 23.22 3.73
N ILE A 26 -31.35 23.66 2.47
CA ILE A 26 -30.41 23.30 1.40
C ILE A 26 -28.99 23.75 1.74
N ASN A 27 -28.81 25.02 2.12
CA ASN A 27 -27.50 25.54 2.50
C ASN A 27 -26.87 24.78 3.66
N SER A 28 -27.67 24.52 4.71
CA SER A 28 -27.20 23.76 5.88
C SER A 28 -26.81 22.33 5.50
N SER A 29 -27.54 21.71 4.57
CA SER A 29 -27.25 20.35 4.08
C SER A 29 -25.96 20.32 3.27
N ILE A 30 -25.76 21.27 2.37
CA ILE A 30 -24.52 21.39 1.58
C ILE A 30 -23.31 21.56 2.50
N ILE A 31 -23.40 22.47 3.47
CA ILE A 31 -22.30 22.74 4.42
C ILE A 31 -22.00 21.50 5.28
N ARG A 32 -23.02 20.75 5.68
CA ARG A 32 -22.86 19.54 6.51
C ARG A 32 -22.27 18.36 5.73
N GLU A 33 -22.59 18.25 4.44
CA GLU A 33 -22.14 17.15 3.60
C GLU A 33 -20.76 17.39 2.99
N HIS A 34 -20.33 18.65 2.79
CA HIS A 34 -18.97 18.93 2.35
C HIS A 34 -18.00 18.88 3.54
N VAL A 35 -17.02 17.99 3.49
CA VAL A 35 -16.07 17.77 4.57
C VAL A 35 -14.64 17.95 4.08
N ASN A 36 -13.76 18.33 5.01
CA ASN A 36 -12.32 18.40 4.81
C ASN A 36 -11.64 17.65 5.96
N ILE A 37 -10.86 16.61 5.64
CA ILE A 37 -10.25 15.71 6.63
C ILE A 37 -8.75 15.57 6.36
N PRO A 38 -7.88 15.91 7.32
CA PRO A 38 -6.46 15.60 7.25
C PRO A 38 -6.16 14.17 7.74
N ILE A 39 -5.30 13.47 7.01
CA ILE A 39 -4.74 12.17 7.37
C ILE A 39 -3.24 12.36 7.57
N CYS A 40 -2.81 12.37 8.83
CA CYS A 40 -1.40 12.50 9.20
C CYS A 40 -0.84 11.11 9.52
N ASP A 41 0.21 10.70 8.81
CA ASP A 41 0.90 9.44 9.08
C ASP A 41 2.34 9.49 8.50
N PRO A 42 3.37 9.12 9.28
CA PRO A 42 4.76 9.12 8.80
C PRO A 42 4.99 8.24 7.55
N ALA A 43 4.21 7.16 7.37
CA ALA A 43 4.33 6.27 6.22
C ALA A 43 4.06 6.99 4.89
N ILE A 44 3.29 8.09 4.91
CA ILE A 44 2.96 8.91 3.74
C ILE A 44 4.23 9.48 3.10
N ALA A 45 5.29 9.74 3.89
CA ALA A 45 6.58 10.17 3.37
C ALA A 45 7.17 9.18 2.35
N HIS A 46 6.85 7.90 2.51
CA HIS A 46 7.39 6.79 1.73
C HIS A 46 6.50 6.37 0.56
N PHE A 47 5.38 7.06 0.29
CA PHE A 47 4.54 6.78 -0.86
C PHE A 47 5.35 6.87 -2.16
N THR A 48 5.20 5.90 -3.06
CA THR A 48 5.90 5.89 -4.34
C THR A 48 5.17 6.73 -5.40
N ARG A 49 5.69 6.71 -6.64
CA ARG A 49 4.98 7.32 -7.78
C ARG A 49 3.67 6.59 -8.05
N GLU A 50 3.69 5.26 -7.97
CA GLU A 50 2.53 4.39 -8.17
C GLU A 50 1.45 4.68 -7.13
N ASP A 51 1.81 4.90 -5.86
CA ASP A 51 0.86 5.34 -4.84
C ASP A 51 0.24 6.71 -5.19
N GLY A 52 1.05 7.65 -5.70
CA GLY A 52 0.56 8.95 -6.19
C GLY A 52 -0.41 8.82 -7.38
N GLU A 53 -0.18 7.88 -8.28
CA GLU A 53 -1.09 7.56 -9.38
C GLU A 53 -2.42 6.99 -8.87
N MET A 54 -2.39 6.14 -7.83
CA MET A 54 -3.60 5.65 -7.17
C MET A 54 -4.39 6.79 -6.51
N LEU A 55 -3.73 7.74 -5.85
CA LEU A 55 -4.40 8.93 -5.30
C LEU A 55 -5.06 9.77 -6.40
N ASN A 56 -4.37 9.96 -7.53
CA ASN A 56 -4.92 10.71 -8.68
C ASN A 56 -6.13 10.00 -9.32
N ALA A 57 -6.09 8.67 -9.42
CA ALA A 57 -7.23 7.88 -9.89
C ALA A 57 -8.43 8.02 -8.94
N MET A 58 -8.18 7.97 -7.63
CA MET A 58 -9.19 8.12 -6.59
C MET A 58 -9.90 9.49 -6.65
N GLN A 59 -9.18 10.58 -6.93
CA GLN A 59 -9.80 11.90 -7.14
C GLN A 59 -10.85 11.89 -8.25
N ARG A 60 -10.58 11.19 -9.35
CA ARG A 60 -11.48 11.11 -10.51
C ARG A 60 -12.67 10.20 -10.25
N GLU A 61 -12.42 9.06 -9.59
CA GLU A 61 -13.45 8.07 -9.28
C GLU A 61 -14.47 8.58 -8.26
N LEU A 62 -13.99 9.24 -7.20
CA LEU A 62 -14.80 9.63 -6.06
C LEU A 62 -15.17 11.13 -6.07
N SER A 63 -14.80 11.89 -7.11
CA SER A 63 -15.03 13.34 -7.20
C SER A 63 -14.54 14.11 -5.96
N VAL A 64 -13.44 13.65 -5.36
CA VAL A 64 -12.78 14.26 -4.19
C VAL A 64 -11.51 15.00 -4.60
N SER A 65 -11.14 16.02 -3.83
CA SER A 65 -9.80 16.59 -3.87
C SER A 65 -8.91 15.84 -2.88
N VAL A 66 -7.74 15.40 -3.35
CA VAL A 66 -6.72 14.72 -2.57
C VAL A 66 -5.43 15.53 -2.71
N ARG A 67 -5.00 16.18 -1.63
CA ARG A 67 -3.75 16.94 -1.61
C ARG A 67 -2.70 16.22 -0.77
N LEU A 68 -1.59 15.85 -1.40
CA LEU A 68 -0.48 15.16 -0.75
C LEU A 68 0.65 16.15 -0.42
N GLU A 69 1.05 16.22 0.85
CA GLU A 69 2.19 16.99 1.32
C GLU A 69 3.18 16.07 2.04
N LYS A 70 4.34 15.84 1.43
CA LYS A 70 5.40 15.03 2.02
C LYS A 70 6.35 15.90 2.85
N LYS A 71 6.39 15.68 4.16
CA LYS A 71 7.20 16.43 5.14
C LYS A 71 7.87 15.49 6.15
N GLY A 72 8.31 14.32 5.69
CA GLY A 72 8.88 13.30 6.59
C GLY A 72 7.84 12.82 7.60
N GLN A 73 8.13 12.92 8.89
CA GLN A 73 7.21 12.48 9.94
C GLN A 73 5.90 13.29 9.98
N ASP A 74 5.92 14.53 9.50
CA ASP A 74 4.75 15.42 9.45
C ASP A 74 4.00 15.36 8.10
N SER A 75 4.19 14.27 7.34
CA SER A 75 3.51 14.10 6.06
C SER A 75 2.00 13.98 6.24
N VAL A 76 1.24 14.62 5.35
CA VAL A 76 -0.22 14.70 5.43
C VAL A 76 -0.86 14.51 4.06
N ILE A 77 -2.00 13.82 4.04
CA ILE A 77 -2.93 13.86 2.91
C ILE A 77 -4.20 14.57 3.37
N THR A 78 -4.61 15.59 2.63
CA THR A 78 -5.88 16.29 2.88
C THR A 78 -6.93 15.82 1.88
N LEU A 79 -8.06 15.33 2.39
CA LEU A 79 -9.24 14.97 1.63
C LEU A 79 -10.29 16.07 1.73
N GLU A 80 -10.92 16.38 0.60
CA GLU A 80 -12.01 17.35 0.57
C GLU A 80 -13.07 16.93 -0.46
N GLY A 81 -14.35 17.02 -0.08
CA GLY A 81 -15.47 16.64 -0.94
C GLY A 81 -16.70 16.25 -0.13
N LEU A 82 -17.64 15.56 -0.78
CA LEU A 82 -18.83 15.04 -0.10
C LEU A 82 -18.45 13.95 0.90
N LYS A 83 -19.11 13.95 2.05
CA LYS A 83 -18.80 13.11 3.20
C LYS A 83 -18.71 11.63 2.84
N ARG A 84 -19.66 11.12 2.04
CA ARG A 84 -19.67 9.73 1.59
C ARG A 84 -18.39 9.38 0.82
N ASP A 85 -18.03 10.20 -0.15
CA ASP A 85 -16.90 9.93 -1.03
C ASP A 85 -15.56 10.12 -0.30
N VAL A 86 -15.48 11.13 0.57
CA VAL A 86 -14.34 11.34 1.46
C VAL A 86 -14.15 10.16 2.42
N GLN A 87 -15.21 9.56 2.96
CA GLN A 87 -15.10 8.38 3.81
C GLN A 87 -14.55 7.16 3.07
N ILE A 88 -14.97 6.95 1.82
CA ILE A 88 -14.43 5.87 0.98
C ILE A 88 -12.94 6.13 0.68
N ALA A 89 -12.60 7.37 0.32
CA ALA A 89 -11.22 7.77 0.06
C ALA A 89 -10.32 7.60 1.30
N ASP A 90 -10.78 8.03 2.48
CA ASP A 90 -10.08 7.87 3.76
C ASP A 90 -9.76 6.40 4.05
N SER A 91 -10.74 5.51 3.89
CA SER A 91 -10.53 4.07 4.08
C SER A 91 -9.46 3.51 3.12
N ARG A 92 -9.51 3.86 1.83
CA ARG A 92 -8.54 3.38 0.84
C ARG A 92 -7.13 3.90 1.13
N ILE A 93 -7.01 5.15 1.57
CA ILE A 93 -5.70 5.74 1.91
C ILE A 93 -5.11 5.10 3.17
N ARG A 94 -5.94 4.81 4.18
CA ARG A 94 -5.49 4.05 5.37
C ARG A 94 -4.98 2.66 5.00
N ASP A 95 -5.58 2.00 4.01
CA ASP A 95 -5.08 0.72 3.51
C ASP A 95 -3.74 0.85 2.76
N MET A 96 -3.57 1.92 1.98
CA MET A 96 -2.28 2.24 1.35
C MET A 96 -1.18 2.48 2.38
N ILE A 97 -1.45 3.28 3.42
CA ILE A 97 -0.55 3.52 4.55
C ILE A 97 -0.11 2.21 5.20
N ARG A 98 -1.07 1.35 5.56
CA ARG A 98 -0.79 0.03 6.15
C ARG A 98 0.08 -0.83 5.25
N LYS A 99 -0.11 -0.77 3.92
CA LYS A 99 0.70 -1.50 2.95
C LYS A 99 2.13 -1.00 2.91
N VAL A 100 2.33 0.32 2.93
CA VAL A 100 3.66 0.94 2.97
C VAL A 100 4.39 0.55 4.26
N ASP A 101 3.74 0.62 5.41
CA ASP A 101 4.32 0.21 6.69
C ASP A 101 4.72 -1.26 6.73
N ARG A 102 3.83 -2.15 6.28
CA ARG A 102 4.13 -3.59 6.20
C ARG A 102 5.34 -3.86 5.32
N ASN A 103 5.45 -3.17 4.19
CA ASN A 103 6.58 -3.32 3.26
C ASN A 103 7.88 -2.77 3.87
N GLY A 104 7.83 -1.60 4.53
CA GLY A 104 8.97 -1.02 5.24
C GLY A 104 9.48 -1.93 6.35
N ASN A 105 8.57 -2.43 7.20
CA ASN A 105 8.90 -3.37 8.26
C ASN A 105 9.49 -4.67 7.72
N ARG A 106 8.90 -5.25 6.67
CA ARG A 106 9.44 -6.46 6.02
C ARG A 106 10.88 -6.23 5.54
N ARG A 107 11.17 -5.09 4.92
CA ARG A 107 12.53 -4.76 4.47
C ARG A 107 13.52 -4.64 5.63
N ASN A 108 13.14 -3.94 6.69
CA ASN A 108 14.01 -3.76 7.86
C ASN A 108 14.32 -5.09 8.54
N VAL A 109 13.30 -5.95 8.72
CA VAL A 109 13.48 -7.29 9.27
C VAL A 109 14.34 -8.15 8.34
N ALA A 110 14.13 -8.07 7.02
CA ALA A 110 14.96 -8.80 6.05
C ALA A 110 16.44 -8.41 6.11
N ILE A 111 16.75 -7.11 6.23
CA ILE A 111 18.13 -6.62 6.41
C ILE A 111 18.73 -7.17 7.71
N LEU A 112 17.98 -7.12 8.82
CA LEU A 112 18.44 -7.64 10.10
C LEU A 112 18.73 -9.14 10.04
N ILE A 113 17.82 -9.93 9.48
CA ILE A 113 18.03 -11.38 9.30
C ILE A 113 19.25 -11.64 8.41
N SER A 114 19.42 -10.89 7.32
CA SER A 114 20.62 -11.01 6.49
C SER A 114 21.93 -10.65 7.22
N SER A 115 21.89 -9.93 8.34
CA SER A 115 23.09 -9.73 9.17
C SER A 115 23.41 -10.90 10.11
N MET A 116 22.45 -11.82 10.31
CA MET A 116 22.53 -12.93 11.27
C MET A 116 22.57 -14.32 10.61
N VAL A 117 21.99 -14.45 9.42
CA VAL A 117 21.89 -15.71 8.67
C VAL A 117 21.97 -15.42 7.18
N GLN A 118 22.78 -16.21 6.48
CA GLN A 118 22.89 -16.19 5.03
C GLN A 118 22.53 -17.55 4.45
N TRP A 119 21.37 -17.62 3.81
CA TRP A 119 21.03 -18.71 2.92
C TRP A 119 21.82 -18.54 1.62
N GLN A 120 22.33 -19.67 1.15
CA GLN A 120 23.20 -19.76 -0.01
C GLN A 120 22.73 -20.90 -0.90
N TYR A 121 23.07 -20.83 -2.19
CA TYR A 121 22.86 -21.91 -3.14
C TYR A 121 24.15 -22.21 -3.90
N GLN A 122 24.30 -23.47 -4.30
CA GLN A 122 25.43 -23.95 -5.09
C GLN A 122 24.94 -24.77 -6.28
N GLU A 123 25.16 -24.25 -7.48
CA GLU A 123 24.83 -24.92 -8.73
C GLU A 123 26.00 -25.77 -9.21
N ASN A 124 25.76 -27.06 -9.46
CA ASN A 124 26.72 -28.00 -10.05
C ASN A 124 28.11 -28.05 -9.38
N GLY A 125 28.21 -27.75 -8.08
CA GLY A 125 29.48 -27.78 -7.34
C GLY A 125 30.41 -26.60 -7.58
N TRP A 126 29.96 -25.55 -8.26
CA TRP A 126 30.75 -24.35 -8.55
C TRP A 126 30.68 -23.34 -7.39
N SER A 127 30.42 -22.07 -7.71
CA SER A 127 30.38 -20.96 -6.76
C SER A 127 29.16 -21.03 -5.86
N VAL A 128 29.40 -20.84 -4.57
CA VAL A 128 28.37 -20.54 -3.58
C VAL A 128 27.91 -19.10 -3.82
N SER A 129 26.60 -18.91 -3.93
CA SER A 129 25.98 -17.60 -4.12
C SER A 129 24.96 -17.35 -3.01
N ASN A 130 24.96 -16.13 -2.47
CA ASN A 130 23.98 -15.72 -1.46
C ASN A 130 22.66 -15.34 -2.12
N PHE A 131 21.57 -15.60 -1.44
CA PHE A 131 20.27 -15.06 -1.84
C PHE A 131 20.18 -13.55 -1.56
N ASP A 132 19.31 -12.86 -2.30
CA ASP A 132 18.95 -11.49 -1.95
C ASP A 132 18.25 -11.44 -0.57
N ILE A 133 18.22 -10.26 0.04
CA ILE A 133 17.71 -10.10 1.42
C ILE A 133 16.27 -10.62 1.59
N PHE A 134 15.42 -10.56 0.56
CA PHE A 134 14.03 -11.00 0.67
C PHE A 134 13.90 -12.50 0.54
N THR A 135 14.58 -13.11 -0.43
CA THR A 135 14.59 -14.58 -0.57
C THR A 135 15.28 -15.22 0.65
N ASN A 136 16.36 -14.61 1.16
CA ASN A 136 17.01 -15.03 2.40
C ASN A 136 16.05 -14.98 3.60
N TYR A 137 15.31 -13.88 3.74
CA TYR A 137 14.29 -13.72 4.78
C TYR A 137 13.18 -14.79 4.67
N GLU A 138 12.67 -15.05 3.47
CA GLU A 138 11.62 -16.07 3.24
C GLU A 138 12.10 -17.48 3.59
N LEU A 139 13.32 -17.83 3.18
CA LEU A 139 13.96 -19.11 3.53
C LEU A 139 14.13 -19.27 5.05
N GLU A 140 14.61 -18.22 5.73
CA GLU A 140 14.79 -18.27 7.19
C GLU A 140 13.46 -18.35 7.93
N GLN A 141 12.44 -17.61 7.50
CA GLN A 141 11.10 -17.69 8.08
C GLN A 141 10.49 -19.08 7.90
N ALA A 142 10.58 -19.65 6.69
CA ALA A 142 10.08 -21.00 6.42
C ALA A 142 10.81 -22.05 7.28
N TYR A 143 12.13 -21.92 7.42
CA TYR A 143 12.94 -22.78 8.29
C TYR A 143 12.50 -22.69 9.76
N GLN A 144 12.37 -21.48 10.31
CA GLN A 144 11.93 -21.26 11.70
C GLN A 144 10.51 -21.77 11.96
N ASN A 145 9.61 -21.61 10.99
CA ASN A 145 8.23 -22.08 11.05
C ASN A 145 8.08 -23.58 10.77
N ARG A 146 9.20 -24.30 10.52
CA ARG A 146 9.21 -25.73 10.16
C ARG A 146 8.36 -26.04 8.93
N GLN A 147 8.27 -25.06 8.01
CA GLN A 147 7.67 -25.27 6.71
C GLN A 147 8.66 -26.08 5.87
N PRO A 148 8.29 -27.27 5.37
CA PRO A 148 9.24 -28.17 4.71
C PRO A 148 9.65 -27.66 3.33
N THR A 149 8.71 -27.07 2.58
CA THR A 149 8.97 -26.57 1.23
C THR A 149 8.44 -25.16 0.99
N LEU A 150 9.14 -24.39 0.15
CA LEU A 150 8.63 -23.13 -0.41
C LEU A 150 9.10 -22.95 -1.86
N ARG A 151 8.40 -22.10 -2.59
CA ARG A 151 8.83 -21.67 -3.92
C ARG A 151 9.78 -20.50 -3.81
N ILE A 152 10.93 -20.61 -4.47
CA ILE A 152 11.93 -19.54 -4.56
C ILE A 152 12.32 -19.30 -6.02
N LYS A 153 13.01 -18.19 -6.27
CA LYS A 153 13.61 -17.91 -7.57
C LYS A 153 15.12 -17.92 -7.50
N ILE A 154 15.74 -18.65 -8.42
CA ILE A 154 17.19 -18.63 -8.64
C ILE A 154 17.39 -18.29 -10.11
N ASN A 155 18.16 -17.23 -10.41
CA ASN A 155 18.38 -16.74 -11.78
C ASN A 155 17.07 -16.51 -12.56
N ASN A 156 16.04 -15.97 -11.89
CA ASN A 156 14.69 -15.71 -12.41
C ASN A 156 13.84 -16.95 -12.73
N ASP A 157 14.36 -18.15 -12.51
CA ASP A 157 13.61 -19.38 -12.65
C ASP A 157 13.06 -19.86 -11.31
N GLU A 158 11.85 -20.42 -11.32
CA GLU A 158 11.17 -20.92 -10.13
C GLU A 158 11.66 -22.33 -9.76
N TYR A 159 11.97 -22.53 -8.49
CA TYR A 159 12.37 -23.80 -7.89
C TYR A 159 11.50 -24.11 -6.67
N GLU A 160 11.25 -25.39 -6.42
CA GLU A 160 10.74 -25.86 -5.14
C GLU A 160 11.91 -26.15 -4.21
N ALA A 161 12.09 -25.31 -3.19
CA ALA A 161 13.10 -25.47 -2.15
C ALA A 161 12.56 -26.38 -1.05
N ASP A 162 13.22 -27.51 -0.82
CA ASP A 162 13.05 -28.38 0.31
C ASP A 162 14.09 -28.05 1.39
N LEU A 163 13.63 -27.55 2.53
CA LEU A 163 14.48 -27.09 3.63
C LEU A 163 14.96 -28.24 4.51
N VAL A 164 14.34 -29.42 4.41
CA VAL A 164 14.73 -30.63 5.15
C VAL A 164 15.92 -31.28 4.45
N TYR A 165 15.83 -31.48 3.14
CA TYR A 165 16.92 -32.02 2.32
C TYR A 165 17.95 -30.96 1.93
N LYS A 166 17.62 -29.67 2.12
CA LYS A 166 18.44 -28.52 1.70
C LYS A 166 18.74 -28.57 0.20
N GLU A 167 17.70 -28.79 -0.59
CA GLU A 167 17.78 -28.85 -2.06
C GLU A 167 16.69 -27.97 -2.68
N ALA A 168 17.02 -27.25 -3.75
CA ALA A 168 16.05 -26.61 -4.61
C ALA A 168 15.93 -27.39 -5.92
N THR A 169 14.71 -27.77 -6.29
CA THR A 169 14.45 -28.64 -7.43
C THR A 169 13.61 -27.96 -8.50
N ARG A 170 13.98 -28.17 -9.76
CA ARG A 170 13.22 -27.74 -10.93
C ARG A 170 13.36 -28.80 -12.02
N SER A 171 12.29 -29.54 -12.28
CA SER A 171 12.28 -30.67 -13.21
C SER A 171 13.38 -31.69 -12.84
N GLN A 172 14.44 -31.84 -13.66
CA GLN A 172 15.56 -32.74 -13.38
C GLN A 172 16.76 -32.04 -12.72
N ILE A 173 16.69 -30.72 -12.51
CA ILE A 173 17.77 -29.93 -11.91
C ILE A 173 17.61 -29.94 -10.40
N LYS A 174 18.73 -30.17 -9.71
CA LYS A 174 18.85 -30.06 -8.26
C LYS A 174 19.98 -29.11 -7.90
N ILE A 175 19.68 -28.16 -7.03
CA ILE A 175 20.62 -27.16 -6.52
C ILE A 175 20.73 -27.35 -5.01
N LYS A 176 21.96 -27.38 -4.49
CA LYS A 176 22.17 -27.50 -3.05
C LYS A 176 21.92 -26.16 -2.37
N LEU A 177 21.22 -26.19 -1.24
CA LEU A 177 21.02 -25.05 -0.35
C LEU A 177 21.93 -25.18 0.88
N ASN A 178 22.44 -24.06 1.36
CA ASN A 178 23.19 -23.98 2.61
C ASN A 178 22.65 -22.84 3.47
N ARG A 179 22.69 -23.04 4.79
CA ARG A 179 22.32 -22.02 5.78
C ARG A 179 23.57 -21.71 6.59
N ASP A 180 24.17 -20.57 6.31
CA ASP A 180 25.38 -20.06 6.95
C ASP A 180 25.00 -19.11 8.10
N LEU A 181 25.67 -19.26 9.24
CA LEU A 181 25.38 -18.57 10.51
C LEU A 181 26.41 -17.47 10.78
#